data_AF-A0A517WK01-F1
#
_entry.id   AF-A0A517WK01-F1
#
_cell.length_a   1.000
_cell.length_b   1.000
_cell.length_c   1.000
_cell.angle_alpha   90.00
_cell.angle_beta   90.00
_cell.angle_gamma   90.00
#
_symmetry.space_group_name_H-M   'P 1'
#
loop_
_entity.id
_entity.type
_entity.pdbx_description
1 polymer ?
#
loop_
_entity_poly.entity_id
_entity_poly.type
_entity_poly.pdbx_seq_one_letter_code
_entity_poly.pdbx_strand_id
1 'polypeptide(L)'
;MNLVRVFLTAAFLASTAMLSHAVEAKEAPVALDGNCAVCLVNGKKIVKGKPEYKVVFDGQTYLFPSEKVKQEFEASPEKYVPALKGDCTVCYAHHDGHRNPGTIDHISFYQGRVFLFPNEQIKAVFDKAPPKYSDVDLACDGKCIVCKVDGGKDVPGKAKFTAIHKGMRYQFPSEAVMQKFQASPDKYISQLKADTSTSSTTDAASQLVSVTGTTGCAACQFGVHPKQDPGELGLAVKSEDGKIYVIEGAHKSHPSLYDSRFESLKVKVKGKEIASKGNFVWLTPQSIETVK
;
A
#
# COMPACT_ATOMS: atom_id res chain seq x y z
N MET A 1 -58.97 69.88 14.47
CA MET A 1 -58.26 69.96 15.75
C MET A 1 -58.15 68.55 16.29
N ASN A 2 -56.92 68.07 16.52
CA ASN A 2 -56.53 66.86 17.28
C ASN A 2 -56.92 65.49 16.68
N LEU A 3 -56.13 64.42 16.74
CA LEU A 3 -54.75 64.07 17.15
C LEU A 3 -54.61 62.55 16.84
N VAL A 4 -53.39 61.96 16.88
CA VAL A 4 -53.10 60.54 17.25
C VAL A 4 -53.28 59.49 16.13
N ARG A 5 -52.37 58.56 15.81
CA ARG A 5 -51.09 58.10 16.38
C ARG A 5 -50.26 57.41 15.29
N VAL A 6 -48.95 57.60 15.39
CA VAL A 6 -47.88 56.89 14.68
C VAL A 6 -47.78 55.45 15.17
N PHE A 7 -47.66 54.49 14.26
CA PHE A 7 -46.99 53.21 14.51
C PHE A 7 -46.12 52.87 13.31
N LEU A 8 -44.81 53.15 13.45
CA LEU A 8 -43.75 52.64 12.58
C LEU A 8 -43.43 51.21 13.04
N THR A 9 -43.71 50.20 12.22
CA THR A 9 -43.12 48.87 12.38
C THR A 9 -42.05 48.67 11.32
N ALA A 10 -40.79 48.73 11.75
CA ALA A 10 -39.63 48.45 10.91
C ALA A 10 -39.55 46.94 10.63
N ALA A 11 -39.68 46.56 9.37
CA ALA A 11 -39.47 45.19 8.91
C ALA A 11 -37.96 44.92 8.78
N PHE A 12 -37.43 44.04 9.63
CA PHE A 12 -36.05 43.57 9.59
C PHE A 12 -35.90 42.54 8.45
N LEU A 13 -35.23 42.93 7.36
CA LEU A 13 -34.79 42.02 6.30
C LEU A 13 -33.60 41.21 6.80
N ALA A 14 -33.83 39.97 7.22
CA ALA A 14 -32.76 39.02 7.53
C ALA A 14 -32.16 38.48 6.23
N SER A 15 -31.07 39.11 5.78
CA SER A 15 -30.27 38.64 4.65
C SER A 15 -29.40 37.47 5.10
N THR A 16 -29.80 36.24 4.77
CA THR A 16 -28.98 35.05 5.00
C THR A 16 -27.88 34.99 3.94
N ALA A 17 -26.67 35.42 4.31
CA ALA A 17 -25.48 35.21 3.49
C ALA A 17 -25.17 33.70 3.43
N MET A 18 -25.26 33.12 2.24
CA MET A 18 -24.77 31.78 1.95
C MET A 18 -23.23 31.82 2.01
N LEU A 19 -22.63 31.29 3.07
CA LEU A 19 -21.19 31.01 3.10
C LEU A 19 -20.89 29.83 2.18
N SER A 20 -20.53 30.12 0.94
CA SER A 20 -19.86 29.18 0.05
C SER A 20 -18.50 28.83 0.63
N HIS A 21 -18.39 27.65 1.24
CA HIS A 21 -17.08 27.07 1.56
C HIS A 21 -16.45 26.62 0.25
N ALA A 22 -15.65 27.49 -0.36
CA ALA A 22 -14.72 27.08 -1.40
C ALA A 22 -13.70 26.14 -0.77
N VAL A 23 -13.88 24.84 -1.00
CA VAL A 23 -12.85 23.83 -0.70
C VAL A 23 -11.70 24.14 -1.65
N GLU A 24 -10.61 24.72 -1.13
CA GLU A 24 -9.37 24.83 -1.88
C GLU A 24 -8.91 23.41 -2.27
N ALA A 25 -9.09 23.06 -3.54
CA ALA A 25 -8.58 21.82 -4.08
C ALA A 25 -7.05 21.93 -4.14
N LYS A 26 -6.37 21.37 -3.13
CA LYS A 26 -4.92 21.19 -3.13
C LYS A 26 -4.49 20.52 -4.44
N GLU A 27 -3.63 21.17 -5.22
CA GLU A 27 -3.15 20.61 -6.48
C GLU A 27 -2.48 19.24 -6.26
N ALA A 28 -2.79 18.28 -7.13
CA ALA A 28 -2.22 16.95 -7.06
C ALA A 28 -0.70 17.00 -7.31
N PRO A 29 0.12 16.25 -6.53
CA PRO A 29 1.57 16.26 -6.67
C PRO A 29 1.99 15.86 -8.08
N VAL A 30 3.05 16.49 -8.58
CA VAL A 30 3.61 16.18 -9.91
C VAL A 30 4.34 14.85 -9.87
N ALA A 31 3.94 13.92 -10.75
CA ALA A 31 4.59 12.63 -10.89
C ALA A 31 5.91 12.73 -11.67
N LEU A 32 6.83 11.79 -11.42
CA LEU A 32 8.05 11.57 -12.22
C LEU A 32 8.93 12.83 -12.36
N ASP A 33 8.92 13.71 -11.35
CA ASP A 33 9.61 15.00 -11.39
C ASP A 33 9.24 15.84 -12.64
N GLY A 34 8.01 15.67 -13.15
CA GLY A 34 7.49 16.32 -14.34
C GLY A 34 7.97 15.72 -15.65
N ASN A 35 8.52 14.50 -15.64
CA ASN A 35 8.92 13.78 -16.85
C ASN A 35 7.77 12.90 -17.39
N CYS A 36 7.80 12.73 -18.71
CA CYS A 36 6.78 12.06 -19.49
C CYS A 36 6.73 10.55 -19.25
N ALA A 37 5.66 10.05 -18.63
CA ALA A 37 5.44 8.62 -18.36
C ALA A 37 5.45 7.77 -19.64
N VAL A 38 4.77 8.23 -20.69
CA VAL A 38 4.71 7.54 -22.00
C VAL A 38 6.11 7.43 -22.63
N CYS A 39 6.92 8.49 -22.51
CA CYS A 39 8.26 8.56 -23.08
C CYS A 39 9.23 7.60 -22.34
N LEU A 40 9.04 7.41 -21.04
CA LEU A 40 9.76 6.41 -20.27
C LEU A 40 9.39 5.00 -20.73
N VAL A 41 8.10 4.69 -20.82
CA VAL A 41 7.64 3.32 -21.11
C VAL A 41 7.93 2.91 -22.55
N ASN A 42 7.58 3.76 -23.53
CA ASN A 42 7.74 3.44 -24.94
C ASN A 42 9.18 3.62 -25.42
N GLY A 43 9.87 4.65 -24.90
CA GLY A 43 11.17 5.09 -25.43
C GLY A 43 12.34 4.88 -24.49
N LYS A 44 12.11 4.57 -23.21
CA LYS A 44 13.13 4.59 -22.15
C LYS A 44 13.89 5.92 -22.08
N LYS A 45 13.18 7.02 -22.36
CA LYS A 45 13.74 8.38 -22.42
C LYS A 45 13.13 9.26 -21.34
N ILE A 46 13.99 9.96 -20.61
CA ILE A 46 13.60 11.04 -19.70
C ILE A 46 13.36 12.27 -20.58
N VAL A 47 12.08 12.60 -20.77
CA VAL A 47 11.66 13.77 -21.55
C VAL A 47 10.80 14.64 -20.64
N LYS A 48 11.20 15.90 -20.47
CA LYS A 48 10.45 16.85 -19.64
C LYS A 48 9.08 17.12 -20.27
N GLY A 49 8.03 16.98 -19.48
CA GLY A 49 6.69 17.40 -19.85
C GLY A 49 6.50 18.90 -19.69
N LYS A 50 5.44 19.43 -20.30
CA LYS A 50 5.04 20.82 -20.18
C LYS A 50 3.76 20.94 -19.35
N PRO A 51 3.63 21.96 -18.48
CA PRO A 51 2.42 22.18 -17.70
C PRO A 51 1.13 22.31 -18.54
N GLU A 52 1.24 22.77 -19.79
CA GLU A 52 0.13 22.88 -20.75
C GLU A 52 -0.44 21.53 -21.19
N TYR A 53 0.36 20.45 -21.16
CA TYR A 53 -0.07 19.09 -21.49
C TYR A 53 -0.02 18.22 -20.24
N LYS A 54 -1.03 18.35 -19.38
CA LYS A 54 -1.13 17.62 -18.12
C LYS A 54 -2.37 16.72 -18.03
N VAL A 55 -2.25 15.61 -17.32
CA VAL A 55 -3.36 14.71 -16.96
C VAL A 55 -3.26 14.39 -15.48
N VAL A 56 -4.38 14.47 -14.76
CA VAL A 56 -4.44 13.99 -13.37
C VAL A 56 -4.95 12.55 -13.40
N PHE A 57 -4.15 11.62 -12.86
CA PHE A 57 -4.52 10.22 -12.76
C PHE A 57 -4.04 9.64 -11.43
N ASP A 58 -4.89 8.86 -10.77
CA ASP A 58 -4.65 8.27 -9.44
C ASP A 58 -4.10 9.28 -8.40
N GLY A 59 -4.56 10.53 -8.49
CA GLY A 59 -4.13 11.62 -7.61
C GLY A 59 -2.68 12.08 -7.82
N GLN A 60 -2.12 11.93 -9.02
CA GLN A 60 -0.90 12.62 -9.44
C GLN A 60 -1.10 13.37 -10.74
N THR A 61 -0.35 14.45 -10.91
CA THR A 61 -0.29 15.23 -12.15
C THR A 61 0.85 14.70 -13.02
N TYR A 62 0.52 14.13 -14.18
CA TYR A 62 1.49 13.70 -15.21
C TYR A 62 1.62 14.79 -16.26
N LEU A 63 2.85 15.08 -16.69
CA LEU A 63 3.17 16.10 -17.70
C LEU A 63 3.73 15.46 -18.97
N PHE A 64 3.36 16.00 -20.13
CA PHE A 64 3.73 15.45 -21.44
C PHE A 64 4.38 16.53 -22.34
N PRO A 65 5.24 16.14 -23.29
CA PRO A 65 5.95 17.10 -24.15
C PRO A 65 5.06 17.68 -25.26
N SER A 66 3.95 17.02 -25.59
CA SER A 66 2.99 17.42 -26.63
C SER A 66 1.59 16.87 -26.37
N GLU A 67 0.58 17.47 -27.00
CA GLU A 67 -0.81 17.00 -26.95
C GLU A 67 -0.96 15.56 -27.46
N LYS A 68 -0.21 15.18 -28.49
CA LYS A 68 -0.24 13.80 -29.01
C LYS A 68 0.17 12.77 -27.95
N VAL A 69 1.25 13.05 -27.22
CA VAL A 69 1.74 12.12 -26.18
C VAL A 69 0.81 12.10 -24.96
N LYS A 70 0.17 13.24 -24.66
CA LYS A 70 -0.90 13.31 -23.66
C LYS A 70 -2.08 12.39 -24.02
N GLN A 71 -2.55 12.43 -25.26
CA GLN A 71 -3.65 11.59 -25.74
C GLN A 71 -3.30 10.09 -25.68
N GLU A 72 -2.04 9.72 -25.95
CA GLU A 72 -1.57 8.34 -25.76
C GLU A 72 -1.73 7.89 -24.30
N PHE A 73 -1.40 8.76 -23.34
CA PHE A 73 -1.60 8.48 -21.92
C PHE A 73 -3.09 8.37 -21.55
N GLU A 74 -3.92 9.31 -21.99
CA GLU A 74 -5.37 9.33 -21.68
C GLU A 74 -6.10 8.08 -22.17
N ALA A 75 -5.66 7.50 -23.29
CA ALA A 75 -6.27 6.30 -23.87
C ALA A 75 -6.04 5.03 -23.03
N SER A 76 -4.97 4.95 -22.25
CA SER A 76 -4.64 3.77 -21.43
C SER A 76 -3.64 4.11 -20.32
N PRO A 77 -4.01 4.96 -19.34
CA PRO A 77 -3.08 5.47 -18.34
C PRO A 77 -2.42 4.35 -17.51
N GLU A 78 -3.16 3.27 -17.25
CA GLU A 78 -2.69 2.08 -16.51
C GLU A 78 -1.48 1.38 -17.15
N LYS A 79 -1.21 1.60 -18.45
CA LYS A 79 -0.02 1.08 -19.14
C LYS A 79 1.24 1.91 -18.86
N TYR A 80 1.06 3.19 -18.53
CA TYR A 80 2.14 4.16 -18.53
C TYR A 80 2.58 4.59 -17.13
N VAL A 81 1.68 4.51 -16.15
CA VAL A 81 2.02 4.89 -14.78
C VAL A 81 3.14 4.00 -14.21
N PRO A 82 4.06 4.57 -13.42
CA PRO A 82 5.08 3.78 -12.75
C PRO A 82 4.43 2.81 -11.76
N ALA A 83 5.07 1.65 -11.58
CA ALA A 83 4.67 0.66 -10.59
C ALA A 83 4.51 1.30 -9.21
N LEU A 84 3.49 0.86 -8.47
CA LEU A 84 3.21 1.35 -7.12
C LEU A 84 3.17 2.89 -7.02
N LYS A 85 2.63 3.58 -8.05
CA LYS A 85 2.54 5.05 -8.11
C LYS A 85 3.91 5.77 -8.15
N GLY A 86 5.01 5.05 -8.36
CA GLY A 86 6.37 5.58 -8.30
C GLY A 86 7.08 5.33 -6.98
N ASP A 87 6.44 4.62 -6.05
CA ASP A 87 7.10 4.16 -4.83
C ASP A 87 7.94 2.89 -5.11
N CYS A 88 8.99 2.76 -4.32
CA CYS A 88 9.95 1.67 -4.35
C CYS A 88 9.29 0.32 -4.03
N THR A 89 9.18 -0.56 -5.04
CA THR A 89 8.58 -1.89 -4.88
C THR A 89 9.39 -2.82 -3.98
N VAL A 90 10.73 -2.70 -3.98
CA VAL A 90 11.61 -3.45 -3.06
C VAL A 90 11.36 -3.02 -1.62
N CYS A 91 11.27 -1.70 -1.37
CA CYS A 91 11.03 -1.13 -0.05
C CYS A 91 9.65 -1.56 0.45
N TYR A 92 8.64 -1.49 -0.41
CA TYR A 92 7.29 -1.96 -0.10
C TYR A 92 7.26 -3.43 0.30
N ALA A 93 8.02 -4.28 -0.40
CA ALA A 93 8.12 -5.71 -0.09
C ALA A 93 8.85 -6.00 1.23
N HIS A 94 9.94 -5.28 1.50
CA HIS A 94 10.78 -5.53 2.68
C HIS A 94 10.30 -4.83 3.95
N HIS A 95 9.44 -3.81 3.83
CA HIS A 95 8.96 -3.02 4.97
C HIS A 95 7.44 -3.09 5.10
N ASP A 96 6.84 -4.28 4.98
CA ASP A 96 5.42 -4.51 5.29
C ASP A 96 4.43 -3.50 4.63
N GLY A 97 4.73 -3.08 3.40
CA GLY A 97 3.89 -2.16 2.64
C GLY A 97 4.13 -0.66 2.90
N HIS A 98 5.19 -0.29 3.61
CA HIS A 98 5.59 1.12 3.74
C HIS A 98 5.97 1.69 2.37
N ARG A 99 5.44 2.89 2.09
CA ARG A 99 5.63 3.60 0.83
C ARG A 99 6.86 4.47 0.94
N ASN A 100 7.87 4.19 0.13
CA ASN A 100 9.07 5.01 0.03
C ASN A 100 9.22 5.48 -1.42
N PRO A 101 9.14 6.79 -1.71
CA PRO A 101 9.23 7.29 -3.08
C PRO A 101 10.55 6.90 -3.75
N GLY A 102 10.47 6.50 -5.03
CA GLY A 102 11.63 6.41 -5.90
C GLY A 102 11.90 7.71 -6.64
N THR A 103 13.00 7.76 -7.39
CA THR A 103 13.39 8.93 -8.19
C THR A 103 13.57 8.59 -9.66
N ILE A 104 13.50 9.62 -10.51
CA ILE A 104 13.76 9.49 -11.95
C ILE A 104 15.23 9.16 -12.29
N ASP A 105 16.14 9.31 -11.33
CA ASP A 105 17.57 8.99 -11.51
C ASP A 105 17.85 7.49 -11.33
N HIS A 106 16.95 6.76 -10.65
CA HIS A 106 17.10 5.34 -10.35
C HIS A 106 15.92 4.53 -10.90
N ILE A 107 15.88 4.40 -12.22
CA ILE A 107 14.81 3.70 -12.95
C ILE A 107 15.25 2.30 -13.35
N SER A 108 14.32 1.33 -13.26
CA SER A 108 14.42 0.06 -13.96
C SER A 108 13.20 -0.18 -14.83
N PHE A 109 13.40 -0.89 -15.94
CA PHE A 109 12.35 -1.25 -16.89
C PHE A 109 12.18 -2.77 -16.91
N TYR A 110 10.98 -3.26 -16.60
CA TYR A 110 10.71 -4.69 -16.57
C TYR A 110 9.28 -4.98 -17.03
N GLN A 111 9.11 -5.94 -17.94
CA GLN A 111 7.81 -6.33 -18.52
C GLN A 111 6.95 -5.15 -19.00
N GLY A 112 7.58 -4.19 -19.70
CA GLY A 112 6.88 -3.01 -20.22
C GLY A 112 6.45 -1.99 -19.16
N ARG A 113 6.94 -2.11 -17.92
CA ARG A 113 6.63 -1.21 -16.81
C ARG A 113 7.87 -0.48 -16.30
N VAL A 114 7.62 0.66 -15.66
CA VAL A 114 8.64 1.53 -15.05
C VAL A 114 8.63 1.33 -13.55
N PHE A 115 9.82 1.14 -12.97
CA PHE A 115 10.05 1.00 -11.53
C PHE A 115 11.05 2.07 -11.08
N LEU A 116 10.74 2.76 -9.98
CA LEU A 116 11.58 3.83 -9.43
C LEU A 116 12.11 3.40 -8.07
N PHE A 117 13.34 3.78 -7.76
CA PHE A 117 14.01 3.45 -6.50
C PHE A 117 14.61 4.68 -5.85
N PRO A 118 14.82 4.69 -4.52
CA PRO A 118 15.36 5.84 -3.83
C PRO A 118 16.87 6.03 -4.08
N ASN A 119 17.58 4.97 -4.48
CA ASN A 119 19.01 4.96 -4.75
C ASN A 119 19.43 3.76 -5.60
N GLU A 120 20.68 3.77 -6.07
CA GLU A 120 21.24 2.71 -6.93
C GLU A 120 21.34 1.35 -6.21
N GLN A 121 21.57 1.32 -4.90
CA GLN A 121 21.70 0.07 -4.14
C GLN A 121 20.38 -0.71 -4.14
N ILE A 122 19.26 -0.03 -3.88
CA ILE A 122 17.94 -0.66 -3.88
C ILE A 122 17.50 -1.01 -5.31
N LYS A 123 17.83 -0.16 -6.30
CA LYS A 123 17.65 -0.50 -7.71
C LYS A 123 18.38 -1.80 -8.07
N ALA A 124 19.64 -1.97 -7.67
CA ALA A 124 20.40 -3.19 -7.91
C ALA A 124 19.79 -4.44 -7.24
N VAL A 125 19.05 -4.30 -6.13
CA VAL A 125 18.29 -5.40 -5.52
C VAL A 125 17.15 -5.83 -6.43
N PHE A 126 16.40 -4.87 -7.00
CA PHE A 126 15.36 -5.18 -7.98
C PHE A 126 15.95 -5.86 -9.22
N ASP A 127 17.01 -5.29 -9.80
CA ASP A 127 17.64 -5.77 -11.03
C ASP A 127 18.13 -7.22 -10.95
N LYS A 128 18.55 -7.67 -9.75
CA LYS A 128 18.97 -9.06 -9.51
C LYS A 128 17.83 -10.06 -9.51
N ALA A 129 16.63 -9.66 -9.08
CA ALA A 129 15.48 -10.55 -8.98
C ALA A 129 14.13 -9.83 -9.24
N PRO A 130 13.89 -9.26 -10.44
CA PRO A 130 12.68 -8.50 -10.72
C PRO A 130 11.36 -9.23 -10.42
N PRO A 131 11.20 -10.53 -10.75
CA PRO A 131 9.96 -11.26 -10.46
C PRO A 131 9.54 -11.26 -8.98
N LYS A 132 10.49 -11.10 -8.04
CA LYS A 132 10.20 -11.05 -6.60
C LYS A 132 9.50 -9.75 -6.19
N TYR A 133 9.66 -8.69 -6.98
CA TYR A 133 9.27 -7.33 -6.63
C TYR A 133 8.32 -6.68 -7.64
N SER A 134 8.18 -7.25 -8.84
CA SER A 134 7.41 -6.64 -9.93
C SER A 134 5.90 -6.60 -9.67
N ASP A 135 5.37 -7.56 -8.91
CA ASP A 135 3.93 -7.74 -8.70
C ASP A 135 3.49 -7.45 -7.26
N VAL A 136 4.32 -6.76 -6.47
CA VAL A 136 3.94 -6.34 -5.10
C VAL A 136 2.77 -5.36 -5.09
N ASP A 137 2.55 -4.67 -6.22
CA ASP A 137 1.42 -3.79 -6.45
C ASP A 137 0.22 -4.50 -7.09
N LEU A 138 0.28 -5.81 -7.33
CA LEU A 138 -0.85 -6.61 -7.80
C LEU A 138 -1.74 -6.97 -6.62
N ALA A 139 -2.89 -6.32 -6.52
CA ALA A 139 -3.85 -6.59 -5.47
C ALA A 139 -4.48 -7.98 -5.63
N CYS A 140 -4.84 -8.58 -4.48
CA CYS A 140 -5.60 -9.84 -4.40
C CYS A 140 -4.96 -10.99 -5.20
N ASP A 141 -3.63 -11.01 -5.35
CA ASP A 141 -2.90 -11.98 -6.18
C ASP A 141 -3.46 -12.08 -7.62
N GLY A 142 -3.94 -10.95 -8.15
CA GLY A 142 -4.54 -10.86 -9.48
C GLY A 142 -5.98 -11.39 -9.57
N LYS A 143 -6.59 -11.77 -8.44
CA LYS A 143 -7.99 -12.16 -8.38
C LYS A 143 -8.91 -10.95 -8.34
N CYS A 144 -10.10 -11.13 -8.90
CA CYS A 144 -11.14 -10.13 -8.99
C CYS A 144 -11.76 -9.80 -7.63
N ILE A 145 -11.42 -8.65 -7.06
CA ILE A 145 -11.99 -8.18 -5.77
C ILE A 145 -13.53 -8.05 -5.81
N VAL A 146 -14.08 -7.57 -6.92
CA VAL A 146 -15.54 -7.43 -7.09
C VAL A 146 -16.23 -8.80 -7.07
N CYS A 147 -15.65 -9.79 -7.74
CA CYS A 147 -16.18 -11.15 -7.80
C CYS A 147 -16.16 -11.83 -6.43
N LYS A 148 -15.12 -11.53 -5.63
CA LYS A 148 -15.01 -12.00 -4.25
C LYS A 148 -16.07 -11.34 -3.36
N VAL A 149 -16.19 -10.02 -3.39
CA VAL A 149 -17.09 -9.25 -2.51
C VAL A 149 -18.56 -9.48 -2.87
N ASP A 150 -18.93 -9.43 -4.15
CA ASP A 150 -20.33 -9.56 -4.57
C ASP A 150 -20.81 -11.01 -4.68
N GLY A 151 -19.89 -11.94 -4.99
CA GLY A 151 -20.23 -13.31 -5.36
C GLY A 151 -19.55 -14.40 -4.53
N GLY A 152 -18.66 -14.05 -3.60
CA GLY A 152 -17.90 -14.99 -2.79
C GLY A 152 -16.85 -15.81 -3.56
N LYS A 153 -16.64 -15.54 -4.86
CA LYS A 153 -15.84 -16.39 -5.76
C LYS A 153 -14.45 -15.84 -6.00
N ASP A 154 -13.47 -16.73 -5.94
CA ASP A 154 -12.10 -16.46 -6.38
C ASP A 154 -12.02 -16.60 -7.90
N VAL A 155 -12.20 -15.48 -8.62
CA VAL A 155 -12.13 -15.45 -10.08
C VAL A 155 -10.82 -14.77 -10.52
N PRO A 156 -9.98 -15.41 -11.34
CA PRO A 156 -8.76 -14.77 -11.84
C PRO A 156 -9.10 -13.59 -12.75
N GLY A 157 -8.43 -12.47 -12.54
CA GLY A 157 -8.48 -11.31 -13.41
C GLY A 157 -7.67 -11.50 -14.69
N LYS A 158 -7.81 -10.56 -15.63
CA LYS A 158 -7.02 -10.51 -16.87
C LYS A 158 -6.28 -9.17 -16.92
N ALA A 159 -5.00 -9.20 -17.30
CA ALA A 159 -4.18 -7.99 -17.39
C ALA A 159 -4.77 -6.90 -18.29
N LYS A 160 -5.50 -7.27 -19.35
CA LYS A 160 -6.20 -6.30 -20.22
C LYS A 160 -7.35 -5.54 -19.55
N PHE A 161 -7.82 -6.01 -18.41
CA PHE A 161 -8.87 -5.37 -17.61
C PHE A 161 -8.28 -5.04 -16.23
N THR A 162 -7.37 -4.07 -16.23
CA THR A 162 -6.70 -3.60 -15.02
C THR A 162 -7.18 -2.20 -14.67
N ALA A 163 -7.57 -1.98 -13.40
CA ALA A 163 -7.76 -0.66 -12.84
C ALA A 163 -6.64 -0.33 -11.85
N ILE A 164 -6.24 0.94 -11.78
CA ILE A 164 -5.30 1.45 -10.78
C ILE A 164 -6.09 2.21 -9.71
N HIS A 165 -5.81 1.93 -8.45
CA HIS A 165 -6.32 2.73 -7.33
C HIS A 165 -5.29 2.77 -6.20
N LYS A 166 -4.87 3.98 -5.80
CA LYS A 166 -3.87 4.24 -4.75
C LYS A 166 -2.54 3.52 -5.03
N GLY A 167 -2.14 3.48 -6.30
CA GLY A 167 -0.94 2.82 -6.80
C GLY A 167 -1.05 1.30 -6.95
N MET A 168 -2.16 0.69 -6.56
CA MET A 168 -2.36 -0.76 -6.64
C MET A 168 -3.09 -1.12 -7.94
N ARG A 169 -2.67 -2.23 -8.57
CA ARG A 169 -3.30 -2.83 -9.76
C ARG A 169 -4.34 -3.86 -9.34
N TYR A 170 -5.57 -3.68 -9.81
CA TYR A 170 -6.67 -4.63 -9.65
C TYR A 170 -7.05 -5.21 -11.00
N GLN A 171 -7.13 -6.53 -11.12
CA GLN A 171 -7.43 -7.22 -12.37
C GLN A 171 -8.83 -7.85 -12.34
N PHE A 172 -9.51 -7.83 -13.49
CA PHE A 172 -10.91 -8.25 -13.61
C PHE A 172 -11.10 -9.22 -14.78
N PRO A 173 -12.12 -10.11 -14.73
CA PRO A 173 -12.37 -11.07 -15.81
C PRO A 173 -12.96 -10.43 -17.07
N SER A 174 -13.59 -9.25 -16.92
CA SER A 174 -14.24 -8.47 -17.98
C SER A 174 -14.20 -6.96 -17.70
N GLU A 175 -14.37 -6.17 -18.75
CA GLU A 175 -14.47 -4.70 -18.67
C GLU A 175 -15.64 -4.23 -17.81
N ALA A 176 -16.81 -4.85 -17.93
CA ALA A 176 -17.98 -4.51 -17.13
C ALA A 176 -17.72 -4.64 -15.61
N VAL A 177 -16.95 -5.66 -15.21
CA VAL A 177 -16.59 -5.86 -13.79
C VAL A 177 -15.53 -4.85 -13.34
N MET A 178 -14.59 -4.50 -14.22
CA MET A 178 -13.62 -3.43 -13.96
C MET A 178 -14.30 -2.07 -13.77
N GLN A 179 -15.24 -1.71 -14.63
CA GLN A 179 -16.02 -0.46 -14.53
C GLN A 179 -16.82 -0.42 -13.22
N LYS A 180 -17.38 -1.56 -12.81
CA LYS A 180 -18.07 -1.69 -11.52
C LYS A 180 -17.14 -1.39 -10.33
N PHE A 181 -15.87 -1.81 -10.38
CA PHE A 181 -14.86 -1.43 -9.39
C PHE A 181 -14.54 0.07 -9.45
N GLN A 182 -14.26 0.61 -10.65
CA GLN A 182 -13.88 2.01 -10.85
C GLN A 182 -14.94 3.00 -10.36
N ALA A 183 -16.23 2.63 -10.43
CA ALA A 183 -17.31 3.46 -9.91
C ALA A 183 -17.28 3.64 -8.38
N SER A 184 -16.71 2.67 -7.63
CA SER A 184 -16.69 2.71 -6.15
C SER A 184 -15.56 1.84 -5.58
N PRO A 185 -14.28 2.16 -5.83
CA PRO A 185 -13.16 1.28 -5.49
C PRO A 185 -13.02 1.08 -3.98
N ASP A 186 -13.17 2.16 -3.21
CA ASP A 186 -13.05 2.11 -1.75
C ASP A 186 -14.15 1.27 -1.09
N LYS A 187 -15.33 1.11 -1.71
CA LYS A 187 -16.38 0.19 -1.24
C LYS A 187 -15.86 -1.25 -1.22
N TYR A 188 -15.36 -1.74 -2.36
CA TYR A 188 -14.87 -3.11 -2.48
C TYR A 188 -13.65 -3.36 -1.60
N ILE A 189 -12.74 -2.38 -1.51
CA ILE A 189 -11.54 -2.49 -0.67
C ILE A 189 -11.92 -2.55 0.81
N SER A 190 -12.87 -1.72 1.26
CA SER A 190 -13.32 -1.72 2.65
C SER A 190 -14.11 -2.97 3.00
N GLN A 191 -14.97 -3.44 2.09
CA GLN A 191 -15.73 -4.68 2.27
C GLN A 191 -14.82 -5.91 2.27
N LEU A 192 -13.83 -6.01 1.38
CA LEU A 192 -12.88 -7.12 1.43
C LEU A 192 -12.06 -7.11 2.73
N LYS A 193 -11.65 -5.93 3.23
CA LYS A 193 -10.99 -5.82 4.54
C LYS A 193 -11.91 -6.21 5.67
N ALA A 194 -13.17 -5.78 5.61
CA ALA A 194 -14.21 -6.16 6.55
C ALA A 194 -14.43 -7.67 6.52
N ASP A 195 -14.55 -8.31 5.35
CA ASP A 195 -14.71 -9.75 5.20
C ASP A 195 -13.44 -10.51 5.57
N THR A 196 -12.26 -9.93 5.43
CA THR A 196 -11.01 -10.52 5.97
C THR A 196 -10.98 -10.41 7.49
N SER A 197 -11.52 -9.33 8.07
CA SER A 197 -11.73 -9.19 9.52
C SER A 197 -12.95 -9.97 10.06
N THR A 198 -13.94 -10.28 9.22
CA THR A 198 -15.20 -10.95 9.58
C THR A 198 -15.13 -12.47 9.31
N SER A 199 -14.33 -12.88 8.33
CA SER A 199 -13.79 -14.25 8.19
C SER A 199 -12.66 -14.53 9.19
N SER A 200 -12.23 -13.52 9.97
CA SER A 200 -11.50 -13.67 11.23
C SER A 200 -12.33 -13.29 12.46
N THR A 201 -13.66 -13.27 12.33
CA THR A 201 -14.59 -13.51 13.44
C THR A 201 -15.35 -14.81 13.20
N THR A 202 -14.60 -15.90 13.15
CA THR A 202 -15.10 -17.15 13.74
C THR A 202 -14.25 -17.37 14.97
N ASP A 203 -14.87 -17.13 16.12
CA ASP A 203 -14.43 -17.44 17.48
C ASP A 203 -12.97 -17.26 17.90
N ALA A 204 -12.83 -16.52 18.99
CA ALA A 204 -11.73 -16.62 19.92
C ALA A 204 -11.48 -18.08 20.36
N ALA A 205 -10.61 -18.77 19.64
CA ALA A 205 -9.66 -19.70 20.25
C ALA A 205 -8.28 -19.11 19.99
N SER A 206 -7.75 -18.39 20.98
CA SER A 206 -6.33 -18.05 21.03
C SER A 206 -5.54 -19.34 20.92
N GLN A 207 -5.05 -19.67 19.72
CA GLN A 207 -4.17 -20.83 19.59
C GLN A 207 -2.89 -20.49 20.33
N LEU A 208 -2.74 -21.14 21.48
CA LEU A 208 -1.53 -21.12 22.28
C LEU A 208 -0.47 -21.87 21.48
N VAL A 209 0.51 -21.12 20.98
CA VAL A 209 1.61 -21.68 20.21
C VAL A 209 2.80 -21.84 21.15
N SER A 210 3.36 -23.05 21.17
CA SER A 210 4.64 -23.34 21.81
C SER A 210 5.65 -23.68 20.72
N VAL A 211 6.70 -22.87 20.60
CA VAL A 211 7.77 -23.06 19.62
C VAL A 211 9.12 -23.15 20.32
N THR A 212 9.97 -24.05 19.85
CA THR A 212 11.40 -24.06 20.17
C THR A 212 12.18 -23.68 18.90
N GLY A 213 13.18 -22.84 19.04
CA GLY A 213 13.98 -22.39 17.91
C GLY A 213 15.19 -21.56 18.34
N THR A 214 15.85 -20.95 17.37
CA THR A 214 16.98 -20.04 17.62
C THR A 214 16.57 -18.59 17.42
N THR A 215 17.05 -17.69 18.29
CA THR A 215 16.80 -16.26 18.14
C THR A 215 17.42 -15.69 16.87
N GLY A 216 16.80 -14.63 16.35
CA GLY A 216 17.31 -13.85 15.23
C GLY A 216 16.75 -12.42 15.26
N CYS A 217 17.34 -11.53 14.47
CA CYS A 217 16.74 -10.22 14.22
C CYS A 217 15.65 -10.34 13.14
N ALA A 218 14.42 -9.98 13.49
CA ALA A 218 13.26 -10.12 12.60
C ALA A 218 13.45 -9.34 11.29
N ALA A 219 13.77 -8.05 11.39
CA ALA A 219 13.94 -7.17 10.24
C ALA A 219 15.25 -7.49 9.49
N CYS A 220 16.36 -7.65 10.21
CA CYS A 220 17.69 -7.77 9.60
C CYS A 220 17.87 -9.07 8.83
N GLN A 221 17.41 -10.19 9.40
CA GLN A 221 17.65 -11.53 8.82
C GLN A 221 16.49 -12.02 7.97
N PHE A 222 15.25 -11.63 8.32
CA PHE A 222 14.05 -12.17 7.70
C PHE A 222 13.20 -11.13 6.97
N GLY A 223 13.54 -9.83 7.07
CA GLY A 223 12.81 -8.75 6.41
C GLY A 223 11.38 -8.61 6.90
N VAL A 224 11.14 -8.90 8.18
CA VAL A 224 9.81 -8.85 8.81
C VAL A 224 9.85 -8.03 10.09
N HIS A 225 8.83 -7.19 10.32
CA HIS A 225 8.76 -6.33 11.50
C HIS A 225 7.65 -6.76 12.47
N PRO A 226 7.72 -6.38 13.76
CA PRO A 226 6.60 -6.50 14.69
C PRO A 226 5.35 -5.79 14.16
N LYS A 227 4.16 -6.33 14.42
CA LYS A 227 2.89 -5.72 14.01
C LYS A 227 2.52 -4.53 14.90
N GLN A 228 2.83 -4.61 16.19
CA GLN A 228 2.46 -3.54 17.13
C GLN A 228 3.41 -2.34 17.02
N ASP A 229 4.66 -2.57 16.64
CA ASP A 229 5.66 -1.52 16.45
C ASP A 229 6.55 -1.78 15.21
N PRO A 230 6.11 -1.36 14.01
CA PRO A 230 6.83 -1.60 12.76
C PRO A 230 8.17 -0.87 12.66
N GLY A 231 8.44 0.13 13.50
CA GLY A 231 9.70 0.86 13.53
C GLY A 231 10.86 0.06 14.14
N GLU A 232 10.55 -1.07 14.78
CA GLU A 232 11.55 -1.89 15.47
C GLU A 232 12.15 -2.96 14.58
N LEU A 233 13.39 -3.34 14.91
CA LEU A 233 14.08 -4.45 14.27
C LEU A 233 13.49 -5.81 14.66
N GLY A 234 12.87 -5.92 15.83
CA GLY A 234 12.15 -7.12 16.28
C GLY A 234 13.03 -8.31 16.67
N LEU A 235 12.52 -9.12 17.61
CA LEU A 235 13.05 -10.44 17.94
C LEU A 235 12.29 -11.49 17.13
N ALA A 236 13.01 -12.35 16.42
CA ALA A 236 12.48 -13.51 15.75
C ALA A 236 12.98 -14.80 16.41
N VAL A 237 12.18 -15.86 16.32
CA VAL A 237 12.58 -17.23 16.65
C VAL A 237 12.37 -18.08 15.41
N LYS A 238 13.46 -18.64 14.89
CA LYS A 238 13.42 -19.57 13.75
C LYS A 238 13.29 -21.00 14.28
N SER A 239 12.20 -21.66 13.96
CA SER A 239 11.97 -23.07 14.29
C SER A 239 12.69 -24.01 13.32
N GLU A 240 12.80 -25.28 13.72
CA GLU A 240 13.42 -26.33 12.90
C GLU A 240 12.67 -26.58 11.58
N ASP A 241 11.35 -26.41 11.56
CA ASP A 241 10.51 -26.52 10.35
C ASP A 241 10.61 -25.29 9.42
N GLY A 242 11.46 -24.31 9.76
CA GLY A 242 11.74 -23.15 8.91
C GLY A 242 10.75 -21.99 9.04
N LYS A 243 9.76 -22.08 9.94
CA LYS A 243 8.89 -20.95 10.27
C LYS A 243 9.63 -19.90 11.12
N ILE A 244 9.20 -18.65 10.97
CA ILE A 244 9.76 -17.50 11.66
C ILE A 244 8.70 -16.90 12.57
N TYR A 245 8.94 -16.93 13.88
CA TYR A 245 8.04 -16.40 14.88
C TYR A 245 8.54 -15.03 15.35
N VAL A 246 7.81 -13.97 15.02
CA VAL A 246 8.10 -12.60 15.46
C VAL A 246 7.49 -12.39 16.83
N ILE A 247 8.31 -12.01 17.80
CA ILE A 247 7.91 -11.87 19.19
C ILE A 247 7.60 -10.40 19.48
N GLU A 248 6.31 -10.09 19.64
CA GLU A 248 5.83 -8.74 19.91
C GLU A 248 6.35 -8.22 21.25
N GLY A 249 6.75 -6.94 21.29
CA GLY A 249 7.16 -6.28 22.53
C GLY A 249 8.38 -6.89 23.23
N ALA A 250 9.19 -7.68 22.52
CA ALA A 250 10.37 -8.33 23.09
C ALA A 250 11.41 -7.34 23.63
N HIS A 251 11.56 -6.17 23.01
CA HIS A 251 12.46 -5.10 23.48
C HIS A 251 12.10 -4.59 24.88
N LYS A 252 10.79 -4.54 25.21
CA LYS A 252 10.27 -4.12 26.52
C LYS A 252 10.28 -5.25 27.54
N SER A 253 9.79 -6.42 27.13
CA SER A 253 9.57 -7.55 28.03
C SER A 253 10.85 -8.33 28.34
N HIS A 254 11.78 -8.42 27.38
CA HIS A 254 13.01 -9.22 27.47
C HIS A 254 14.21 -8.49 26.83
N PRO A 255 14.61 -7.32 27.36
CA PRO A 255 15.63 -6.47 26.76
C PRO A 255 16.97 -7.18 26.54
N SER A 256 17.45 -7.97 27.51
CA SER A 256 18.72 -8.70 27.37
C SER A 256 18.69 -9.76 26.25
N LEU A 257 17.54 -10.43 26.06
CA LEU A 257 17.36 -11.39 24.97
C LEU A 257 17.21 -10.67 23.62
N TYR A 258 16.53 -9.52 23.64
CA TYR A 258 16.40 -8.67 22.48
C TYR A 258 17.78 -8.17 22.02
N ASP A 259 18.65 -7.72 22.92
CA ASP A 259 20.00 -7.25 22.57
C ASP A 259 20.89 -8.38 22.04
N SER A 260 20.80 -9.57 22.64
CA SER A 260 21.51 -10.78 22.21
C SER A 260 20.84 -11.54 21.05
N ARG A 261 19.80 -10.97 20.42
CA ARG A 261 19.00 -11.66 19.37
C ARG A 261 19.82 -12.18 18.17
N PHE A 262 21.01 -11.63 17.95
CA PHE A 262 21.92 -12.01 16.88
C PHE A 262 22.77 -13.26 17.19
N GLU A 263 22.80 -13.70 18.45
CA GLU A 263 23.66 -14.78 18.93
C GLU A 263 23.10 -16.19 18.67
N SER A 264 21.94 -16.29 18.00
CA SER A 264 21.28 -17.57 17.68
C SER A 264 21.00 -18.45 18.91
N LEU A 265 20.63 -17.82 20.02
CA LEU A 265 20.35 -18.51 21.29
C LEU A 265 19.15 -19.43 21.12
N LYS A 266 19.24 -20.65 21.67
CA LYS A 266 18.09 -21.56 21.71
C LYS A 266 17.08 -21.06 22.72
N VAL A 267 15.84 -20.92 22.28
CA VAL A 267 14.74 -20.45 23.12
C VAL A 267 13.50 -21.29 22.90
N LYS A 268 12.70 -21.40 23.95
CA LYS A 268 11.34 -21.92 23.92
C LYS A 268 10.39 -20.76 24.22
N VAL A 269 9.51 -20.47 23.28
CA VAL A 269 8.50 -19.41 23.39
C VAL A 269 7.13 -20.04 23.47
N LYS A 270 6.35 -19.62 24.46
CA LYS A 270 4.90 -19.81 24.47
C LYS A 270 4.24 -18.47 24.29
N GLY A 271 3.30 -18.37 23.38
CA GLY A 271 2.61 -17.13 23.10
C GLY A 271 1.26 -17.35 22.43
N LYS A 272 0.45 -16.30 22.46
CA LYS A 272 -0.78 -16.24 21.69
C LYS A 272 -0.45 -15.78 20.29
N GLU A 273 -0.82 -16.58 19.28
CA GLU A 273 -0.76 -16.14 17.90
C GLU A 273 -1.73 -14.98 17.68
N ILE A 274 -1.22 -13.89 17.09
CA ILE A 274 -2.01 -12.70 16.75
C ILE A 274 -2.12 -12.46 15.25
N ALA A 275 -1.21 -13.05 14.45
CA ALA A 275 -1.26 -13.02 13.00
C ALA A 275 -0.36 -14.11 12.42
N SER A 276 -0.67 -14.57 11.21
CA SER A 276 0.21 -15.39 10.38
C SER A 276 0.12 -14.98 8.91
N LYS A 277 1.26 -15.04 8.21
CA LYS A 277 1.37 -14.73 6.77
C LYS A 277 2.54 -15.50 6.17
N GLY A 278 2.24 -16.48 5.33
CA GLY A 278 3.28 -17.35 4.75
C GLY A 278 4.03 -18.10 5.83
N ASN A 279 5.36 -17.94 5.88
CA ASN A 279 6.22 -18.57 6.89
C ASN A 279 6.36 -17.75 8.19
N PHE A 280 5.70 -16.60 8.28
CA PHE A 280 5.77 -15.71 9.43
C PHE A 280 4.56 -15.89 10.36
N VAL A 281 4.84 -15.93 11.65
CA VAL A 281 3.84 -16.00 12.72
C VAL A 281 4.18 -14.92 13.74
N TRP A 282 3.21 -14.11 14.15
CA TRP A 282 3.41 -13.09 15.18
C TRP A 282 2.80 -13.59 16.49
N LEU A 283 3.60 -13.57 17.54
CA LEU A 283 3.21 -14.02 18.86
C LEU A 283 3.26 -12.86 19.85
N THR A 284 2.21 -12.70 20.64
CA THR A 284 2.32 -12.02 21.94
C THR A 284 2.91 -13.03 22.94
N PRO A 285 4.13 -12.81 23.46
CA PRO A 285 4.78 -13.77 24.34
C PRO A 285 4.05 -13.86 25.68
N GLN A 286 3.84 -15.08 26.16
CA GLN A 286 3.43 -15.39 27.53
C GLN A 286 4.62 -15.88 28.37
N SER A 287 5.50 -16.69 27.76
CA SER A 287 6.78 -17.05 28.35
C SER A 287 7.86 -17.19 27.28
N ILE A 288 9.08 -16.80 27.64
CA ILE A 288 10.28 -17.02 26.83
C ILE A 288 11.36 -17.59 27.74
N GLU A 289 11.82 -18.80 27.43
CA GLU A 289 12.83 -19.51 28.21
C GLU A 289 14.03 -19.79 27.32
N THR A 290 15.23 -19.35 27.73
CA THR A 290 16.48 -19.75 27.07
C THR A 290 16.78 -21.20 27.43
N VAL A 291 16.94 -22.04 26.41
CA VAL A 291 17.30 -23.45 26.55
C VAL A 291 18.83 -23.54 26.53
N LYS A 292 19.39 -24.12 27.61
CA LYS A 292 20.83 -24.40 27.71
C LYS A 292 21.20 -25.60 26.83
#